data_AF-A0A1F6KLW0-F1
#
_entry.id   AF-A0A1F6KLW0-F1
#
_cell.length_a   1.000
_cell.length_b   1.000
_cell.length_c   1.000
_cell.angle_alpha   90.00
_cell.angle_beta   90.00
_cell.angle_gamma   90.00
#
_symmetry.space_group_name_H-M   'P 1'
#
loop_
_entity.id
_entity.type
_entity.pdbx_description
1 polymer ?
#
loop_
_entity_poly.entity_id
_entity_poly.type
_entity_poly.pdbx_seq_one_letter_code
_entity_poly.pdbx_strand_id
1 'polypeptide(L)'
;MKTSILLVNFREKEQETVAKMGIDVDLGYISDAFSTIAKDGSSNQGASFYSPLAIYEYKIIFVKLTKTPPLKDKFEDKAKIISEKQIINFLQYWHKNRGILIVLAEDCSFSTLSMLGIPHAKLTDSSGNDKTVNFALEAEERPLRMVLEDLEPLIKIPPSKYIEIEQYESKSSQKNWTIFPVYVNRNDEEVGIYFNWGYSFSNEDRPAFLVLPAYKDYLRVIVKLLKALAKIYPEFIPEITDIDWSTDNKYYPKEVSNIDQKINDLVNETKKKIATFQERKVKAKEKYAYLHDLLTESGDKLKESVIITLTNIFQLEVEDMDRTRKSDLREDLLIKYKNLIILAEVKGTRNSYPSITYVIQVFKHLLLKNKINYPDVIGGLIVNYDLIRNPADRSKAYTKPEENEQLTDIIFVDTRVLFDLALAVLDHEMSPIKAKEILLQKGRVNFSLNQYIKEISNKNEN
;
A
#
# COMPACT_ATOMS: atom_id res chain seq x y z
N MET A 1 -45.36 -3.82 -5.37
CA MET A 1 -45.03 -2.78 -4.38
C MET A 1 -43.53 -2.61 -4.48
N LYS A 2 -43.02 -1.39 -4.67
CA LYS A 2 -41.57 -1.19 -4.81
C LYS A 2 -40.86 -1.56 -3.52
N THR A 3 -39.69 -2.15 -3.63
CA THR A 3 -38.83 -2.42 -2.47
C THR A 3 -38.44 -1.13 -1.79
N SER A 4 -38.58 -1.12 -0.46
CA SER A 4 -38.16 0.00 0.39
C SER A 4 -36.87 -0.36 1.12
N ILE A 5 -35.85 0.48 0.96
CA ILE A 5 -34.55 0.38 1.63
C ILE A 5 -34.38 1.58 2.56
N LEU A 6 -33.83 1.35 3.75
CA LEU A 6 -33.43 2.42 4.66
C LEU A 6 -31.91 2.60 4.68
N LEU A 7 -31.44 3.80 4.36
CA LEU A 7 -30.04 4.21 4.50
C LEU A 7 -29.89 5.13 5.72
N VAL A 8 -29.38 4.59 6.83
CA VAL A 8 -29.17 5.33 8.09
C VAL A 8 -27.76 5.91 8.11
N ASN A 9 -27.66 7.24 8.31
CA ASN A 9 -26.40 8.02 8.33
C ASN A 9 -25.63 8.06 7.00
N PHE A 10 -26.34 8.03 5.87
CA PHE A 10 -25.78 8.30 4.55
C PHE A 10 -26.18 9.71 4.06
N ARG A 11 -25.57 10.20 2.98
CA ARG A 11 -25.91 11.52 2.42
C ARG A 11 -26.99 11.34 1.35
N GLU A 12 -27.59 12.46 0.95
CA GLU A 12 -28.62 12.50 -0.09
C GLU A 12 -28.10 11.99 -1.44
N LYS A 13 -26.81 12.22 -1.74
CA LYS A 13 -26.17 11.71 -2.95
C LYS A 13 -26.21 10.18 -3.05
N GLU A 14 -25.93 9.47 -1.96
CA GLU A 14 -26.04 8.00 -1.93
C GLU A 14 -27.49 7.56 -2.13
N GLN A 15 -28.44 8.20 -1.45
CA GLN A 15 -29.88 7.94 -1.62
C GLN A 15 -30.32 8.09 -3.09
N GLU A 16 -30.04 9.24 -3.70
CA GLU A 16 -30.40 9.53 -5.10
C GLU A 16 -29.80 8.52 -6.07
N THR A 17 -28.57 8.08 -5.80
CA THR A 17 -27.90 7.12 -6.69
C THR A 17 -28.48 5.72 -6.56
N VAL A 18 -28.79 5.26 -5.35
CA VAL A 18 -29.44 3.96 -5.14
C VAL A 18 -30.88 3.99 -5.68
N ALA A 19 -31.60 5.10 -5.53
CA ALA A 19 -32.96 5.25 -6.06
C ALA A 19 -33.04 5.14 -7.59
N LYS A 20 -31.96 5.50 -8.32
CA LYS A 20 -31.85 5.28 -9.78
C LYS A 20 -31.88 3.81 -10.19
N MET A 21 -31.67 2.88 -9.25
CA MET A 21 -31.82 1.45 -9.48
C MET A 21 -33.30 1.00 -9.48
N GLY A 22 -34.26 1.92 -9.37
CA GLY A 22 -35.70 1.64 -9.40
C GLY A 22 -36.30 1.34 -8.02
N ILE A 23 -35.49 1.41 -6.97
CA ILE A 23 -35.84 1.05 -5.59
C ILE A 23 -36.26 2.32 -4.83
N ASP A 24 -37.23 2.19 -3.93
CA ASP A 24 -37.58 3.29 -3.01
C ASP A 24 -36.57 3.31 -1.86
N VAL A 25 -35.91 4.45 -1.66
CA VAL A 25 -34.81 4.59 -0.69
C VAL A 25 -35.13 5.74 0.25
N ASP A 26 -35.26 5.41 1.52
CA ASP A 26 -35.44 6.38 2.61
C ASP A 26 -34.12 6.64 3.33
N LEU A 27 -33.99 7.86 3.86
CA LEU A 27 -32.90 8.22 4.76
C LEU A 27 -33.35 8.12 6.21
N GLY A 28 -32.48 7.53 7.03
CA GLY A 28 -32.64 7.46 8.48
C GLY A 28 -31.47 8.11 9.20
N TYR A 29 -31.59 8.18 10.51
CA TYR A 29 -30.56 8.73 11.38
C TYR A 29 -30.37 7.87 12.62
N ILE A 30 -29.11 7.69 13.02
CA ILE A 30 -28.75 7.20 14.34
C ILE A 30 -27.62 8.07 14.91
N SER A 31 -27.76 8.51 16.16
CA SER A 31 -26.68 9.24 16.84
C SER A 31 -25.50 8.33 17.14
N ASP A 32 -24.37 8.91 17.56
CA ASP A 32 -23.36 8.12 18.26
C ASP A 32 -23.92 7.61 19.59
N ALA A 33 -23.29 6.56 20.12
CA ALA A 33 -23.67 5.98 21.40
C ALA A 33 -23.38 6.94 22.56
N PHE A 34 -24.30 7.00 23.53
CA PHE A 34 -24.15 7.75 24.77
C PHE A 34 -24.56 6.89 25.97
N SER A 35 -24.06 7.25 27.16
CA SER A 35 -24.44 6.55 28.39
C SER A 35 -25.82 7.02 28.88
N THR A 36 -26.64 6.07 29.29
CA THR A 36 -27.94 6.28 29.93
C THR A 36 -27.90 5.63 31.31
N ILE A 37 -28.52 6.27 32.29
CA ILE A 37 -28.60 5.73 33.66
C ILE A 37 -29.98 5.10 33.82
N ALA A 38 -30.01 3.80 34.08
CA ALA A 38 -31.23 3.07 34.38
C ALA A 38 -31.75 3.42 35.79
N LYS A 39 -33.01 3.09 36.06
CA LYS A 39 -33.66 3.37 37.35
C LYS A 39 -33.00 2.68 38.54
N ASP A 40 -32.26 1.60 38.28
CA ASP A 40 -31.50 0.82 39.28
C ASP A 40 -30.06 1.34 39.47
N GLY A 41 -29.67 2.42 38.79
CA GLY A 41 -28.33 3.00 38.86
C GLY A 41 -27.31 2.37 37.92
N SER A 42 -27.68 1.36 37.13
CA SER A 42 -26.80 0.77 36.11
C SER A 42 -26.65 1.70 34.90
N SER A 43 -25.46 1.69 34.27
CA SER A 43 -25.19 2.45 33.05
C SER A 43 -25.44 1.58 31.83
N ASN A 44 -26.40 1.96 31.00
CA ASN A 44 -26.71 1.32 29.73
C ASN A 44 -26.27 2.20 28.55
N GLN A 45 -25.90 1.57 27.44
CA GLN A 45 -25.61 2.30 26.21
C GLN A 45 -26.92 2.64 25.48
N GLY A 46 -27.11 3.91 25.13
CA GLY A 46 -28.24 4.42 24.35
C GLY A 46 -27.79 5.10 23.06
N ALA A 47 -28.74 5.25 22.13
CA ALA A 47 -28.59 6.05 20.92
C ALA A 47 -29.96 6.64 20.54
N SER A 48 -29.98 7.76 19.83
CA SER A 48 -31.20 8.36 19.26
C SER A 48 -31.36 7.89 17.82
N PHE A 49 -32.55 7.43 17.46
CA PHE A 49 -32.83 6.84 16.15
C PHE A 49 -34.07 7.46 15.50
N TYR A 50 -34.03 7.58 14.18
CA TYR A 50 -35.14 8.01 13.35
C TYR A 50 -35.20 7.18 12.06
N SER A 51 -36.40 6.71 11.72
CA SER A 51 -36.76 6.17 10.41
C SER A 51 -38.12 6.72 9.97
N PRO A 52 -38.33 7.03 8.68
CA PRO A 52 -39.62 7.52 8.17
C PRO A 52 -40.78 6.53 8.39
N LEU A 53 -40.55 5.27 8.03
CA LEU A 53 -41.45 4.14 8.24
C LEU A 53 -41.00 3.24 9.40
N ALA A 54 -41.85 2.30 9.80
CA ALA A 54 -41.48 1.28 10.76
C ALA A 54 -40.44 0.32 10.18
N ILE A 55 -39.52 -0.18 11.02
CA ILE A 55 -38.37 -0.99 10.60
C ILE A 55 -38.75 -2.24 9.78
N TYR A 56 -39.90 -2.85 10.09
CA TYR A 56 -40.37 -4.05 9.40
C TYR A 56 -40.97 -3.78 8.00
N GLU A 57 -41.13 -2.51 7.60
CA GLU A 57 -41.58 -2.15 6.26
C GLU A 57 -40.43 -2.16 5.24
N TYR A 58 -39.19 -1.98 5.71
CA TYR A 58 -38.01 -2.08 4.85
C TYR A 58 -37.63 -3.54 4.61
N LYS A 59 -37.03 -3.82 3.44
CA LYS A 59 -36.44 -5.14 3.16
C LYS A 59 -34.97 -5.21 3.47
N ILE A 60 -34.29 -4.07 3.36
CA ILE A 60 -32.86 -3.94 3.63
C ILE A 60 -32.62 -2.64 4.37
N ILE A 61 -31.80 -2.70 5.41
CA ILE A 61 -31.41 -1.53 6.20
C ILE A 61 -29.89 -1.48 6.24
N PHE A 62 -29.32 -0.38 5.76
CA PHE A 62 -27.91 -0.07 5.95
C PHE A 62 -27.78 0.92 7.10
N VAL A 63 -26.93 0.60 8.08
CA VAL A 63 -26.64 1.47 9.21
C VAL A 63 -25.17 1.80 9.23
N LYS A 64 -24.84 3.08 9.02
CA LYS A 64 -23.48 3.58 9.16
C LYS A 64 -23.27 4.15 10.56
N LEU A 65 -22.48 3.46 11.38
CA LEU A 65 -22.14 3.93 12.73
C LEU A 65 -20.93 4.86 12.68
N THR A 66 -21.11 6.11 13.10
CA THR A 66 -20.07 7.15 13.10
C THR A 66 -20.37 8.19 14.19
N LYS A 67 -19.31 8.78 14.75
CA LYS A 67 -19.36 9.93 15.67
C LYS A 67 -19.94 11.18 15.02
N THR A 68 -19.84 11.29 13.69
CA THR A 68 -20.25 12.49 12.95
C THR A 68 -21.25 12.16 11.83
N PRO A 69 -22.51 11.86 12.17
CA PRO A 69 -23.54 11.56 11.16
C PRO A 69 -23.72 12.73 10.18
N PRO A 70 -23.68 12.50 8.85
CA PRO A 70 -23.62 13.57 7.86
C PRO A 70 -24.89 14.43 7.76
N LEU A 71 -26.04 13.92 8.21
CA LEU A 71 -27.34 14.60 8.15
C LEU A 71 -27.91 14.86 9.55
N LYS A 72 -27.04 15.01 10.54
CA LYS A 72 -27.42 15.24 11.95
C LYS A 72 -28.43 16.39 12.09
N ASP A 73 -28.11 17.55 11.53
CA ASP A 73 -28.92 18.77 11.63
C ASP A 73 -30.33 18.62 11.03
N LYS A 74 -30.54 17.65 10.15
CA LYS A 74 -31.82 17.40 9.46
C LYS A 74 -32.77 16.49 10.24
N PHE A 75 -32.23 15.63 11.11
CA PHE A 75 -32.96 14.51 11.70
C PHE A 75 -32.85 14.39 13.21
N GLU A 76 -31.89 15.06 13.86
CA GLU A 76 -31.68 14.95 15.31
C GLU A 76 -32.92 15.38 16.10
N ASP A 77 -33.65 16.40 15.63
CA ASP A 77 -34.91 16.90 16.21
C ASP A 77 -36.07 15.88 16.14
N LYS A 78 -36.05 15.00 15.14
CA LYS A 78 -37.04 13.93 14.93
C LYS A 78 -36.66 12.63 15.61
N ALA A 79 -35.39 12.47 15.96
CA ALA A 79 -34.86 11.24 16.54
C ALA A 79 -35.33 11.04 17.97
N LYS A 80 -35.62 9.79 18.32
CA LYS A 80 -36.01 9.40 19.68
C LYS A 80 -35.00 8.40 20.22
N ILE A 81 -34.76 8.44 21.52
CA ILE A 81 -33.94 7.43 22.19
C ILE A 81 -34.50 6.04 21.87
N ILE A 82 -33.63 5.13 21.44
CA ILE A 82 -34.00 3.74 21.13
C ILE A 82 -34.56 3.10 22.41
N SER A 83 -35.84 2.78 22.37
CA SER A 83 -36.54 2.09 23.46
C SER A 83 -36.34 0.58 23.39
N GLU A 84 -36.54 -0.15 24.49
CA GLU A 84 -36.54 -1.62 24.52
C GLU A 84 -37.47 -2.23 23.46
N LYS A 85 -38.64 -1.63 23.25
CA LYS A 85 -39.59 -2.06 22.21
C LYS A 85 -38.96 -1.97 20.81
N GLN A 86 -38.18 -0.92 20.52
CA GLN A 86 -37.48 -0.79 19.24
C GLN A 86 -36.35 -1.81 19.11
N ILE A 87 -35.60 -2.09 20.19
CA ILE A 87 -34.59 -3.15 20.21
C ILE A 87 -35.22 -4.50 19.84
N ILE A 88 -36.37 -4.82 20.46
CA ILE A 88 -37.13 -6.04 20.15
C ILE A 88 -37.59 -6.05 18.68
N ASN A 89 -38.00 -4.92 18.13
CA ASN A 89 -38.40 -4.83 16.72
C ASN A 89 -37.22 -5.11 15.78
N PHE A 90 -36.03 -4.56 16.06
CA PHE A 90 -34.82 -4.86 15.31
C PHE A 90 -34.42 -6.33 15.41
N LEU A 91 -34.48 -6.92 16.61
CA LEU A 91 -34.23 -8.35 16.79
C LEU A 91 -35.21 -9.19 15.96
N GLN A 92 -36.50 -8.89 16.03
CA GLN A 92 -37.53 -9.61 15.28
C GLN A 92 -37.44 -9.42 13.77
N TYR A 93 -36.89 -8.28 13.31
CA TYR A 93 -36.78 -7.94 11.89
C TYR A 93 -35.99 -9.00 11.13
N TRP A 94 -34.74 -9.27 11.54
CA TRP A 94 -33.91 -10.29 10.87
C TRP A 94 -34.20 -11.70 11.40
N HIS A 95 -34.63 -11.87 12.66
CA HIS A 95 -34.95 -13.19 13.23
C HIS A 95 -36.15 -13.86 12.55
N LYS A 96 -37.18 -13.09 12.20
CA LYS A 96 -38.37 -13.58 11.49
C LYS A 96 -38.25 -13.49 9.97
N ASN A 97 -37.03 -13.36 9.44
CA ASN A 97 -36.74 -13.21 8.00
C ASN A 97 -37.55 -12.07 7.34
N ARG A 98 -37.78 -10.94 8.02
CA ARG A 98 -38.54 -9.81 7.44
C ARG A 98 -37.69 -8.93 6.52
N GLY A 99 -36.38 -8.96 6.72
CA GLY A 99 -35.40 -8.27 5.91
C GLY A 99 -33.99 -8.50 6.42
N ILE A 100 -33.05 -7.74 5.88
CA ILE A 100 -31.60 -7.88 6.11
C ILE A 100 -31.07 -6.59 6.76
N LEU A 101 -30.22 -6.74 7.78
CA LEU A 101 -29.58 -5.63 8.46
C LEU A 101 -28.08 -5.61 8.15
N ILE A 102 -27.57 -4.49 7.63
CA ILE A 102 -26.16 -4.30 7.30
C ILE A 102 -25.63 -3.16 8.13
N VAL A 103 -24.67 -3.44 9.01
CA VAL A 103 -24.04 -2.45 9.89
C VAL A 103 -22.63 -2.20 9.40
N LEU A 104 -22.29 -0.94 9.19
CA LEU A 104 -20.96 -0.47 8.78
C LEU A 104 -20.32 0.26 9.97
N ALA A 105 -19.32 -0.36 10.59
CA ALA A 105 -18.63 0.16 11.76
C ALA A 105 -17.47 1.08 11.34
N GLU A 106 -17.68 2.40 11.45
CA GLU A 106 -16.64 3.42 11.28
C GLU A 106 -16.14 3.89 12.65
N ASP A 107 -15.99 5.19 12.83
CA ASP A 107 -15.48 5.85 14.04
C ASP A 107 -16.62 6.03 15.05
N CYS A 108 -17.10 4.96 15.67
CA CYS A 108 -18.25 5.02 16.57
C CYS A 108 -17.89 4.70 18.04
N SER A 109 -18.72 5.13 18.98
CA SER A 109 -18.54 4.87 20.43
C SER A 109 -19.33 3.66 20.92
N PHE A 110 -19.94 2.89 20.00
CA PHE A 110 -20.69 1.69 20.32
C PHE A 110 -19.75 0.60 20.83
N SER A 111 -20.15 -0.07 21.91
CA SER A 111 -19.43 -1.21 22.49
C SER A 111 -20.16 -2.52 22.25
N THR A 112 -21.44 -2.46 21.88
CA THR A 112 -22.27 -3.61 21.49
C THR A 112 -23.21 -3.21 20.37
N LEU A 113 -23.69 -4.19 19.60
CA LEU A 113 -24.73 -3.99 18.59
C LEU A 113 -26.13 -4.43 19.06
N SER A 114 -26.29 -4.66 20.36
CA SER A 114 -27.55 -5.12 20.96
C SER A 114 -28.73 -4.18 20.68
N MET A 115 -28.50 -2.86 20.63
CA MET A 115 -29.55 -1.87 20.35
C MET A 115 -30.05 -1.90 18.89
N LEU A 116 -29.25 -2.45 17.98
CA LEU A 116 -29.65 -2.77 16.60
C LEU A 116 -30.19 -4.20 16.50
N GLY A 117 -30.50 -4.82 17.64
CA GLY A 117 -31.04 -6.17 17.73
C GLY A 117 -30.04 -7.26 17.36
N ILE A 118 -28.72 -7.00 17.32
CA ILE A 118 -27.69 -8.03 17.08
C ILE A 118 -27.09 -8.42 18.44
N PRO A 119 -27.54 -9.52 19.06
CA PRO A 119 -27.03 -9.93 20.37
C PRO A 119 -25.61 -10.50 20.23
N HIS A 120 -24.84 -10.47 21.32
CA HIS A 120 -23.52 -11.12 21.43
C HIS A 120 -22.40 -10.61 20.50
N ALA A 121 -22.63 -9.54 19.73
CA ALA A 121 -21.61 -8.84 18.97
C ALA A 121 -21.11 -7.63 19.74
N LYS A 122 -19.88 -7.72 20.27
CA LYS A 122 -19.18 -6.62 20.94
C LYS A 122 -18.24 -5.93 19.96
N LEU A 123 -18.11 -4.62 20.13
CA LEU A 123 -17.20 -3.79 19.34
C LEU A 123 -16.09 -3.27 20.24
N THR A 124 -14.85 -3.57 19.87
CA THR A 124 -13.65 -3.09 20.56
C THR A 124 -12.88 -2.14 19.65
N ASP A 125 -12.22 -1.13 20.22
CA ASP A 125 -11.41 -0.21 19.42
C ASP A 125 -10.20 -0.94 18.85
N SER A 126 -9.91 -0.71 17.56
CA SER A 126 -8.66 -1.20 16.99
C SER A 126 -7.46 -0.53 17.66
N SER A 127 -6.39 -1.29 17.88
CA SER A 127 -5.12 -0.78 18.42
C SER A 127 -4.42 0.24 17.51
N GLY A 128 -4.94 0.50 16.29
CA GLY A 128 -4.45 1.49 15.33
C GLY A 128 -3.11 1.16 14.67
N ASN A 129 -2.37 0.20 15.23
CA ASN A 129 -1.08 -0.27 14.72
C ASN A 129 -1.22 -1.38 13.68
N ASP A 130 -2.36 -2.08 13.65
CA ASP A 130 -2.62 -3.12 12.68
C ASP A 130 -3.29 -2.55 11.42
N LYS A 131 -2.59 -2.65 10.30
CA LYS A 131 -3.04 -2.16 8.98
C LYS A 131 -3.42 -3.31 8.05
N THR A 132 -3.68 -4.50 8.61
CA THR A 132 -4.01 -5.68 7.82
C THR A 132 -5.50 -5.99 7.90
N VAL A 133 -6.05 -6.36 6.76
CA VAL A 133 -7.40 -6.91 6.61
C VAL A 133 -7.26 -7.95 5.50
N ASN A 134 -7.64 -9.19 5.81
CA ASN A 134 -7.59 -10.32 4.91
C ASN A 134 -9.00 -10.92 4.82
N PHE A 135 -9.46 -11.24 3.61
CA PHE A 135 -10.67 -12.03 3.42
C PHE A 135 -10.50 -13.45 3.99
N ALA A 136 -11.41 -13.87 4.87
CA ALA A 136 -11.26 -15.06 5.71
C ALA A 136 -11.97 -16.31 5.16
N LEU A 137 -12.76 -16.16 4.09
CA LEU A 137 -13.61 -17.22 3.57
C LEU A 137 -13.04 -17.75 2.25
N GLU A 138 -13.21 -19.04 2.00
CA GLU A 138 -13.02 -19.56 0.65
C GLU A 138 -14.11 -18.98 -0.26
N ALA A 139 -13.69 -18.23 -1.28
CA ALA A 139 -14.53 -17.77 -2.37
C ALA A 139 -14.84 -18.94 -3.30
N GLU A 140 -15.64 -19.89 -2.82
CA GLU A 140 -16.43 -20.75 -3.70
C GLU A 140 -17.36 -19.87 -4.57
N GLU A 141 -17.97 -20.40 -5.64
CA GLU A 141 -18.90 -19.69 -6.56
C GLU A 141 -20.21 -19.25 -5.86
N ARG A 142 -20.11 -18.47 -4.78
CA ARG A 142 -21.21 -18.00 -3.94
C ARG A 142 -21.34 -16.47 -4.06
N PRO A 143 -22.50 -15.96 -4.51
CA PRO A 143 -22.65 -14.54 -4.84
C PRO A 143 -22.26 -13.57 -3.72
N LEU A 144 -22.59 -13.90 -2.46
CA LEU A 144 -22.26 -13.04 -1.33
C LEU A 144 -20.75 -12.99 -1.07
N ARG A 145 -20.09 -14.15 -0.99
CA ARG A 145 -18.65 -14.25 -0.72
C ARG A 145 -17.81 -13.59 -1.80
N MET A 146 -18.12 -13.84 -3.07
CA MET A 146 -17.43 -13.20 -4.19
C MET A 146 -17.51 -11.67 -4.12
N VAL A 147 -18.69 -11.13 -3.74
CA VAL A 147 -18.84 -9.69 -3.56
C VAL A 147 -18.07 -9.21 -2.33
N LEU A 148 -18.10 -9.92 -1.21
CA LEU A 148 -17.34 -9.54 -0.02
C LEU A 148 -15.81 -9.57 -0.28
N GLU A 149 -15.31 -10.54 -1.03
CA GLU A 149 -13.91 -10.59 -1.48
C GLU A 149 -13.55 -9.36 -2.35
N ASP A 150 -14.36 -9.07 -3.37
CA ASP A 150 -14.13 -7.91 -4.24
C ASP A 150 -14.26 -6.54 -3.53
N LEU A 151 -14.92 -6.50 -2.37
CA LEU A 151 -15.02 -5.31 -1.53
C LEU A 151 -13.79 -5.10 -0.62
N GLU A 152 -12.95 -6.12 -0.41
CA GLU A 152 -11.77 -6.05 0.47
C GLU A 152 -10.84 -4.84 0.16
N PRO A 153 -10.47 -4.54 -1.09
CA PRO A 153 -9.57 -3.41 -1.38
C PRO A 153 -10.15 -2.03 -1.03
N LEU A 154 -11.48 -1.94 -0.89
CA LEU A 154 -12.20 -0.71 -0.57
C LEU A 154 -12.22 -0.41 0.93
N ILE A 155 -11.81 -1.34 1.78
CA ILE A 155 -11.82 -1.18 3.25
C ILE A 155 -10.87 -0.03 3.65
N LYS A 156 -11.32 0.80 4.59
CA LYS A 156 -10.46 1.82 5.23
C LYS A 156 -9.50 1.13 6.19
N ILE A 157 -8.22 1.44 6.04
CA ILE A 157 -7.14 0.86 6.83
C ILE A 157 -6.41 2.00 7.58
N PRO A 158 -6.16 1.86 8.89
CA PRO A 158 -6.54 0.74 9.75
C PRO A 158 -8.07 0.67 9.99
N PRO A 159 -8.63 -0.52 10.24
CA PRO A 159 -10.03 -0.64 10.66
C PRO A 159 -10.25 0.08 11.99
N SER A 160 -11.45 0.62 12.21
CA SER A 160 -11.75 1.39 13.42
C SER A 160 -12.16 0.51 14.59
N LYS A 161 -12.77 -0.65 14.32
CA LYS A 161 -13.32 -1.57 15.30
C LYS A 161 -12.94 -3.01 14.98
N TYR A 162 -12.76 -3.82 16.02
CA TYR A 162 -12.84 -5.27 15.94
C TYR A 162 -14.16 -5.77 16.50
N ILE A 163 -14.53 -6.98 16.10
CA ILE A 163 -15.78 -7.63 16.48
C ILE A 163 -15.42 -8.85 17.33
N GLU A 164 -16.04 -8.96 18.49
CA GLU A 164 -15.95 -10.14 19.34
C GLU A 164 -17.32 -10.82 19.40
N ILE A 165 -17.34 -12.11 19.07
CA ILE A 165 -18.55 -12.93 19.05
C ILE A 165 -18.44 -14.03 20.09
N GLU A 166 -19.42 -14.07 21.00
CA GLU A 166 -19.43 -15.05 22.10
C GLU A 166 -19.77 -16.47 21.62
N GLN A 167 -20.55 -16.60 20.54
CA GLN A 167 -21.00 -17.88 20.01
C GLN A 167 -21.16 -17.84 18.48
N TYR A 168 -20.45 -18.74 17.80
CA TYR A 168 -20.42 -18.81 16.34
C TYR A 168 -21.49 -19.71 15.73
N GLU A 169 -22.02 -20.68 16.47
CA GLU A 169 -23.03 -21.60 15.96
C GLU A 169 -24.06 -21.99 17.02
N SER A 170 -25.28 -22.28 16.57
CA SER A 170 -26.31 -22.89 17.41
C SER A 170 -27.05 -23.99 16.67
N LYS A 171 -27.27 -25.11 17.37
CA LYS A 171 -28.08 -26.25 16.94
C LYS A 171 -29.30 -26.31 17.85
N SER A 172 -30.39 -25.69 17.41
CA SER A 172 -31.66 -25.67 18.15
C SER A 172 -32.75 -26.42 17.39
N SER A 173 -33.79 -26.87 18.10
CA SER A 173 -34.94 -27.55 17.49
C SER A 173 -35.75 -26.67 16.53
N GLN A 174 -35.59 -25.34 16.59
CA GLN A 174 -36.36 -24.38 15.79
C GLN A 174 -35.60 -23.90 14.54
N LYS A 175 -34.30 -23.60 14.66
CA LYS A 175 -33.48 -23.11 13.55
C LYS A 175 -31.98 -23.21 13.87
N ASN A 176 -31.19 -23.74 12.94
CA ASN A 176 -29.73 -23.70 13.02
C ASN A 176 -29.22 -22.37 12.48
N TRP A 177 -28.13 -21.87 13.03
CA TRP A 177 -27.46 -20.68 12.51
C TRP A 177 -25.96 -20.72 12.75
N THR A 178 -25.23 -20.00 11.91
CA THR A 178 -23.78 -19.86 11.98
C THR A 178 -23.38 -18.42 11.68
N ILE A 179 -22.44 -17.88 12.45
CA ILE A 179 -21.76 -16.61 12.18
C ILE A 179 -20.42 -16.94 11.54
N PHE A 180 -20.15 -16.28 10.41
CA PHE A 180 -18.90 -16.44 9.67
C PHE A 180 -18.06 -15.18 9.79
N PRO A 181 -16.76 -15.28 10.11
CA PRO A 181 -15.82 -14.19 9.91
C PRO A 181 -15.68 -13.91 8.42
N VAL A 182 -15.88 -12.66 8.01
CA VAL A 182 -15.71 -12.21 6.62
C VAL A 182 -14.29 -11.72 6.41
N TYR A 183 -13.83 -10.86 7.32
CA TYR A 183 -12.51 -10.28 7.29
C TYR A 183 -11.85 -10.44 8.64
N VAL A 184 -10.58 -10.83 8.63
CA VAL A 184 -9.72 -10.93 9.82
C VAL A 184 -8.44 -10.15 9.60
N ASN A 185 -7.81 -9.69 10.67
CA ASN A 185 -6.44 -9.18 10.57
C ASN A 185 -5.43 -10.32 10.77
N ARG A 186 -4.13 -9.99 10.75
CA ARG A 186 -3.05 -10.96 10.97
C ARG A 186 -2.99 -11.59 12.38
N ASN A 187 -3.74 -11.07 13.34
CA ASN A 187 -3.86 -11.61 14.70
C ASN A 187 -5.14 -12.44 14.87
N ASP A 188 -5.82 -12.77 13.77
CA ASP A 188 -7.12 -13.46 13.74
C ASP A 188 -8.25 -12.67 14.44
N GLU A 189 -8.09 -11.35 14.63
CA GLU A 189 -9.16 -10.48 15.13
C GLU A 189 -10.16 -10.18 14.01
N GLU A 190 -11.45 -10.31 14.30
CA GLU A 190 -12.50 -10.11 13.31
C GLU A 190 -12.75 -8.64 13.03
N VAL A 191 -12.78 -8.30 11.74
CA VAL A 191 -13.03 -6.95 11.24
C VAL A 191 -14.42 -6.87 10.58
N GLY A 192 -14.96 -8.00 10.13
CA GLY A 192 -16.31 -8.11 9.63
C GLY A 192 -16.86 -9.53 9.78
N ILE A 193 -18.17 -9.65 9.93
CA ILE A 193 -18.90 -10.91 10.10
C ILE A 193 -20.23 -10.89 9.35
N TYR A 194 -20.80 -12.07 9.10
CA TYR A 194 -22.22 -12.19 8.79
C TYR A 194 -22.84 -13.42 9.45
N PHE A 195 -24.13 -13.32 9.72
CA PHE A 195 -24.93 -14.42 10.25
C PHE A 195 -25.70 -15.10 9.14
N ASN A 196 -25.59 -16.41 9.01
CA ASN A 196 -26.31 -17.23 8.05
C ASN A 196 -27.35 -18.12 8.74
N TRP A 197 -28.55 -18.19 8.17
CA TRP A 197 -29.56 -19.16 8.59
C TRP A 197 -29.26 -20.54 7.97
N GLY A 198 -29.06 -21.53 8.84
CA GLY A 198 -28.93 -22.95 8.49
C GLY A 198 -27.50 -23.50 8.56
N TYR A 199 -27.32 -24.67 9.18
CA TYR A 199 -26.39 -25.68 8.66
C TYR A 199 -26.74 -27.12 9.10
N SER A 200 -27.17 -27.93 8.13
CA SER A 200 -26.57 -29.20 7.69
C SER A 200 -27.07 -29.39 6.24
N PHE A 201 -26.16 -29.45 5.26
CA PHE A 201 -26.45 -29.69 3.82
C PHE A 201 -27.06 -28.57 2.91
N SER A 202 -27.28 -27.32 3.35
CA SER A 202 -27.70 -26.24 2.43
C SER A 202 -26.53 -25.30 2.03
N ASN A 203 -26.17 -25.29 0.75
CA ASN A 203 -25.05 -24.54 0.15
C ASN A 203 -25.34 -23.04 -0.15
N GLU A 204 -26.36 -22.44 0.47
CA GLU A 204 -26.79 -21.07 0.12
C GLU A 204 -26.40 -20.04 1.21
N ASP A 205 -25.75 -18.95 0.80
CA ASP A 205 -25.42 -17.84 1.69
C ASP A 205 -26.64 -16.91 1.82
N ARG A 206 -27.46 -17.11 2.87
CA ARG A 206 -28.68 -16.34 3.16
C ARG A 206 -28.51 -15.50 4.43
N PRO A 207 -27.82 -14.35 4.35
CA PRO A 207 -27.47 -13.59 5.53
C PRO A 207 -28.68 -12.90 6.17
N ALA A 208 -28.83 -13.04 7.49
CA ALA A 208 -29.80 -12.27 8.27
C ALA A 208 -29.27 -10.88 8.61
N PHE A 209 -27.98 -10.82 8.96
CA PHE A 209 -27.27 -9.57 9.17
C PHE A 209 -25.81 -9.67 8.71
N LEU A 210 -25.25 -8.51 8.40
CA LEU A 210 -23.83 -8.30 8.12
C LEU A 210 -23.31 -7.19 9.03
N VAL A 211 -22.12 -7.36 9.60
CA VAL A 211 -21.38 -6.29 10.28
C VAL A 211 -20.04 -6.16 9.55
N LEU A 212 -19.82 -5.04 8.90
CA LEU A 212 -18.69 -4.80 8.01
C LEU A 212 -17.89 -3.57 8.48
N PRO A 213 -16.59 -3.47 8.13
CA PRO A 213 -15.79 -2.31 8.49
C PRO A 213 -16.17 -1.06 7.69
N ALA A 214 -15.52 0.06 7.99
CA ALA A 214 -15.61 1.25 7.18
C ALA A 214 -14.98 1.08 5.79
N TYR A 215 -15.59 1.72 4.79
CA TYR A 215 -15.11 1.68 3.41
C TYR A 215 -14.79 3.08 2.87
N LYS A 216 -13.82 3.15 1.96
CA LYS A 216 -13.43 4.38 1.25
C LYS A 216 -14.53 4.87 0.30
N ASP A 217 -15.32 3.94 -0.24
CA ASP A 217 -16.40 4.19 -1.21
C ASP A 217 -17.68 3.42 -0.82
N TYR A 218 -18.51 4.04 0.01
CA TYR A 218 -19.76 3.44 0.49
C TYR A 218 -20.77 3.22 -0.63
N LEU A 219 -20.82 4.09 -1.63
CA LEU A 219 -21.76 3.96 -2.73
C LEU A 219 -21.50 2.67 -3.52
N ARG A 220 -20.23 2.43 -3.87
CA ARG A 220 -19.83 1.20 -4.57
C ARG A 220 -20.13 -0.04 -3.74
N VAL A 221 -19.94 0.02 -2.41
CA VAL A 221 -20.27 -1.07 -1.48
C VAL A 221 -21.77 -1.36 -1.48
N ILE A 222 -22.62 -0.35 -1.30
CA ILE A 222 -24.09 -0.49 -1.27
C ILE A 222 -24.58 -1.11 -2.58
N VAL A 223 -24.15 -0.57 -3.73
CA VAL A 223 -24.59 -1.09 -5.05
C VAL A 223 -24.18 -2.54 -5.24
N LYS A 224 -22.94 -2.92 -4.90
CA LYS A 224 -22.47 -4.30 -5.04
C LYS A 224 -23.22 -5.27 -4.11
N LEU A 225 -23.42 -4.89 -2.85
CA LEU A 225 -24.18 -5.70 -1.90
C LEU A 225 -25.64 -5.83 -2.34
N LEU A 226 -26.29 -4.77 -2.80
CA LEU A 226 -27.67 -4.84 -3.29
C LEU A 226 -27.82 -5.79 -4.48
N LYS A 227 -26.87 -5.79 -5.43
CA LYS A 227 -26.86 -6.76 -6.51
C LYS A 227 -26.69 -8.20 -6.03
N ALA A 228 -25.78 -8.44 -5.09
CA ALA A 228 -25.62 -9.77 -4.50
C ALA A 228 -26.89 -10.23 -3.77
N LEU A 229 -27.49 -9.35 -2.98
CA LEU A 229 -28.69 -9.63 -2.21
C LEU A 229 -29.92 -9.80 -3.09
N ALA A 230 -30.02 -9.12 -4.23
CA ALA A 230 -31.07 -9.34 -5.22
C ALA A 230 -31.01 -10.77 -5.81
N LYS A 231 -29.80 -11.34 -5.96
CA LYS A 231 -29.62 -12.73 -6.39
C LYS A 231 -30.02 -13.73 -5.31
N ILE A 232 -29.75 -13.42 -4.05
CA ILE A 232 -30.01 -14.30 -2.89
C ILE A 232 -31.48 -14.23 -2.44
N TYR A 233 -32.05 -13.02 -2.46
CA TYR A 233 -33.41 -12.68 -2.05
C TYR A 233 -34.12 -11.91 -3.17
N PRO A 234 -34.43 -12.54 -4.31
CA PRO A 234 -35.16 -11.88 -5.40
C PRO A 234 -36.53 -11.36 -4.95
N GLU A 235 -37.13 -11.96 -3.92
CA GLU A 235 -38.37 -11.49 -3.31
C GLU A 235 -38.23 -10.19 -2.51
N PHE A 236 -37.00 -9.84 -2.09
CA PHE A 236 -36.72 -8.59 -1.37
C PHE A 236 -36.35 -7.45 -2.30
N ILE A 237 -35.79 -7.73 -3.48
CA ILE A 237 -35.37 -6.70 -4.44
C ILE A 237 -35.71 -7.11 -5.88
N PRO A 238 -37.00 -7.28 -6.22
CA PRO A 238 -37.41 -7.71 -7.57
C PRO A 238 -37.05 -6.68 -8.67
N GLU A 239 -36.74 -5.43 -8.30
CA GLU A 239 -36.37 -4.36 -9.25
C GLU A 239 -34.96 -4.51 -9.79
N ILE A 240 -34.04 -5.12 -9.02
CA ILE A 240 -32.69 -5.43 -9.50
C ILE A 240 -32.74 -6.79 -10.20
N THR A 241 -33.23 -6.80 -11.43
CA THR A 241 -33.10 -7.96 -12.31
C THR A 241 -31.75 -7.90 -13.02
N ASP A 242 -30.69 -8.41 -12.41
CA ASP A 242 -29.61 -8.97 -13.24
C ASP A 242 -30.20 -10.23 -13.86
N ILE A 243 -30.55 -10.19 -15.15
CA ILE A 243 -31.07 -11.36 -15.90
C ILE A 243 -29.89 -12.33 -16.11
N ASP A 244 -29.49 -13.01 -15.04
CA ASP A 244 -28.25 -13.80 -14.96
C ASP A 244 -28.27 -14.98 -15.95
N TRP A 245 -29.44 -15.56 -16.26
CA TRP A 245 -29.51 -16.67 -17.23
C TRP A 245 -29.25 -16.23 -18.68
N SER A 246 -29.53 -14.96 -19.02
CA SER A 246 -29.27 -14.44 -20.37
C SER A 246 -27.78 -14.21 -20.64
N THR A 247 -26.99 -14.17 -19.57
CA THR A 247 -25.53 -14.02 -19.57
C THR A 247 -24.81 -15.28 -19.08
N ASP A 248 -25.54 -16.31 -18.65
CA ASP A 248 -24.97 -17.57 -18.17
C ASP A 248 -24.49 -18.39 -19.38
N ASN A 249 -23.17 -18.56 -19.44
CA ASN A 249 -22.46 -19.23 -20.53
C ASN A 249 -22.94 -20.67 -20.78
N LYS A 250 -23.60 -21.33 -19.83
CA LYS A 250 -24.17 -22.68 -20.05
C LYS A 250 -25.29 -22.71 -21.09
N TYR A 251 -25.91 -21.56 -21.37
CA TYR A 251 -26.92 -21.40 -22.41
C TYR A 251 -26.33 -20.92 -23.75
N TYR A 252 -25.02 -20.66 -23.81
CA TYR A 252 -24.29 -20.36 -25.04
C TYR A 252 -23.61 -21.61 -25.61
N PRO A 253 -23.32 -21.66 -26.93
CA PRO A 253 -22.57 -22.76 -27.51
C PRO A 253 -21.21 -22.96 -26.84
N LYS A 254 -20.70 -24.19 -26.85
CA LYS A 254 -19.39 -24.57 -26.27
C LYS A 254 -18.22 -23.69 -26.74
N GLU A 255 -18.34 -23.08 -27.93
CA GLU A 255 -17.36 -22.14 -28.45
C GLU A 255 -17.14 -20.93 -27.52
N VAL A 256 -18.20 -20.40 -26.91
CA VAL A 256 -18.11 -19.28 -25.96
C VAL A 256 -17.32 -19.69 -24.71
N SER A 257 -17.67 -20.83 -24.11
CA SER A 257 -16.94 -21.38 -22.97
C SER A 257 -15.46 -21.68 -23.29
N ASN A 258 -15.16 -22.13 -24.51
CA ASN A 258 -13.78 -22.34 -24.96
C ASN A 258 -13.00 -21.01 -25.10
N ILE A 259 -13.67 -19.93 -25.54
CA ILE A 259 -13.06 -18.60 -25.61
C ILE A 259 -12.79 -18.07 -24.21
N ASP A 260 -13.73 -18.21 -23.27
CA ASP A 260 -13.55 -17.79 -21.89
C ASP A 260 -12.43 -18.56 -21.20
N GLN A 261 -12.30 -19.87 -21.48
CA GLN A 261 -11.19 -20.67 -20.99
C GLN A 261 -9.85 -20.14 -21.53
N LYS A 262 -9.76 -19.81 -22.84
CA LYS A 262 -8.55 -19.20 -23.41
C LYS A 262 -8.23 -17.84 -22.80
N ILE A 263 -9.25 -17.01 -22.53
CA ILE A 263 -9.06 -15.72 -21.85
C ILE A 263 -8.49 -15.96 -20.45
N ASN A 264 -9.09 -16.87 -19.68
CA ASN A 264 -8.64 -17.18 -18.32
C ASN A 264 -7.22 -17.76 -18.30
N ASP A 265 -6.90 -18.67 -19.23
CA ASP A 265 -5.55 -19.22 -19.38
C ASP A 265 -4.55 -18.12 -19.71
N LEU A 266 -4.88 -17.20 -20.63
CA LEU A 266 -4.03 -16.07 -20.99
C LEU A 266 -3.85 -15.09 -19.82
N VAL A 267 -4.92 -14.81 -19.06
CA VAL A 267 -4.86 -13.96 -17.87
C VAL A 267 -3.95 -14.59 -16.83
N ASN A 268 -4.09 -15.90 -16.58
CA ASN A 268 -3.26 -16.62 -15.61
C ASN A 268 -1.80 -16.70 -16.05
N GLU A 269 -1.53 -16.96 -17.32
CA GLU A 269 -0.19 -16.95 -17.90
C GLU A 269 0.45 -15.55 -17.77
N THR A 270 -0.32 -14.50 -18.08
CA THR A 270 0.14 -13.11 -17.99
C THR A 270 0.43 -12.71 -16.55
N LYS A 271 -0.42 -13.08 -15.59
CA LYS A 271 -0.19 -12.86 -14.15
C LYS A 271 1.13 -13.51 -13.71
N LYS A 272 1.38 -14.76 -14.09
CA LYS A 272 2.65 -15.46 -13.81
C LYS A 272 3.84 -14.73 -14.42
N LYS A 273 3.76 -14.32 -15.69
CA LYS A 273 4.81 -13.54 -16.36
C LYS A 273 5.09 -12.21 -15.66
N ILE A 274 4.05 -11.48 -15.24
CA ILE A 274 4.20 -10.23 -14.48
C ILE A 274 4.94 -10.49 -13.17
N ALA A 275 4.57 -11.52 -12.41
CA ALA A 275 5.26 -11.89 -11.17
C ALA A 275 6.75 -12.19 -11.42
N THR A 276 7.07 -12.96 -12.48
CA THR A 276 8.47 -13.22 -12.87
C THR A 276 9.21 -11.93 -13.24
N PHE A 277 8.58 -11.00 -13.96
CA PHE A 277 9.21 -9.71 -14.28
C PHE A 277 9.41 -8.83 -13.04
N GLN A 278 8.48 -8.87 -12.08
CA GLN A 278 8.63 -8.16 -10.81
C GLN A 278 9.80 -8.72 -9.99
N GLU A 279 9.94 -10.03 -9.87
CA GLU A 279 11.09 -10.66 -9.22
C GLU A 279 12.41 -10.30 -9.92
N ARG A 280 12.44 -10.36 -11.26
CA ARG A 280 13.62 -9.95 -12.04
C ARG A 280 13.98 -8.48 -11.79
N LYS A 281 12.98 -7.61 -11.66
CA LYS A 281 13.18 -6.19 -11.34
C LYS A 281 13.77 -6.00 -9.94
N VAL A 282 13.30 -6.74 -8.95
CA VAL A 282 13.85 -6.70 -7.58
C VAL A 282 15.32 -7.16 -7.59
N LYS A 283 15.60 -8.32 -8.18
CA LYS A 283 16.97 -8.85 -8.32
C LYS A 283 17.89 -7.89 -9.08
N ALA A 284 17.40 -7.22 -10.11
CA ALA A 284 18.18 -6.20 -10.83
C ALA A 284 18.49 -4.98 -9.93
N LYS A 285 17.51 -4.48 -9.17
CA LYS A 285 17.75 -3.39 -8.22
C LYS A 285 18.78 -3.76 -7.16
N GLU A 286 18.70 -4.96 -6.61
CA GLU A 286 19.69 -5.48 -5.65
C GLU A 286 21.08 -5.60 -6.28
N LYS A 287 21.17 -6.17 -7.48
CA LYS A 287 22.43 -6.32 -8.23
C LYS A 287 23.15 -4.98 -8.43
N TYR A 288 22.40 -3.90 -8.67
CA TYR A 288 22.96 -2.57 -8.95
C TYR A 288 22.80 -1.56 -7.81
N ALA A 289 22.48 -2.04 -6.59
CA ALA A 289 22.25 -1.16 -5.43
C ALA A 289 23.44 -0.25 -5.13
N TYR A 290 24.67 -0.75 -5.31
CA TYR A 290 25.90 0.00 -5.13
C TYR A 290 25.99 1.27 -6.00
N LEU A 291 25.40 1.28 -7.20
CA LEU A 291 25.36 2.49 -8.05
C LEU A 291 24.45 3.55 -7.45
N HIS A 292 23.30 3.14 -6.90
CA HIS A 292 22.41 4.06 -6.20
C HIS A 292 23.09 4.61 -4.94
N ASP A 293 23.80 3.76 -4.21
CA ASP A 293 24.53 4.14 -3.00
C ASP A 293 25.64 5.17 -3.28
N LEU A 294 26.24 5.20 -4.48
CA LEU A 294 27.15 6.30 -4.90
C LEU A 294 26.49 7.68 -4.78
N LEU A 295 25.18 7.77 -4.94
CA LEU A 295 24.44 9.02 -4.92
C LEU A 295 23.87 9.33 -3.53
N THR A 296 23.57 8.33 -2.72
CA THR A 296 22.81 8.49 -1.47
C THR A 296 23.60 8.29 -0.19
N GLU A 297 24.73 7.57 -0.24
CA GLU A 297 25.43 7.12 0.97
C GLU A 297 26.67 7.94 1.31
N SER A 298 27.19 7.72 2.52
CA SER A 298 28.43 8.28 3.05
C SER A 298 29.18 7.24 3.90
N GLY A 299 30.42 7.53 4.29
CA GLY A 299 31.23 6.63 5.12
C GLY A 299 31.54 5.29 4.45
N ASP A 300 31.56 4.21 5.22
CA ASP A 300 31.97 2.88 4.75
C ASP A 300 31.11 2.35 3.59
N LYS A 301 29.79 2.60 3.63
CA LYS A 301 28.88 2.15 2.58
C LYS A 301 29.14 2.83 1.24
N LEU A 302 29.51 4.12 1.27
CA LEU A 302 29.96 4.84 0.08
C LEU A 302 31.30 4.28 -0.42
N LYS A 303 32.26 4.05 0.48
CA LYS A 303 33.57 3.47 0.13
C LYS A 303 33.42 2.12 -0.56
N GLU A 304 32.61 1.22 0.01
CA GLU A 304 32.32 -0.10 -0.58
C GLU A 304 31.69 0.04 -1.97
N SER A 305 30.73 0.95 -2.14
CA SER A 305 30.08 1.20 -3.43
C SER A 305 31.06 1.73 -4.48
N VAL A 306 31.98 2.61 -4.08
CA VAL A 306 33.07 3.11 -4.95
C VAL A 306 33.98 1.96 -5.36
N ILE A 307 34.43 1.11 -4.42
CA ILE A 307 35.26 -0.06 -4.72
C ILE A 307 34.57 -0.98 -5.73
N ILE A 308 33.31 -1.36 -5.46
CA ILE A 308 32.53 -2.24 -6.33
C ILE A 308 32.42 -1.63 -7.74
N THR A 309 32.18 -0.33 -7.84
CA THR A 309 32.06 0.35 -9.14
C THR A 309 33.40 0.36 -9.90
N LEU A 310 34.49 0.74 -9.25
CA LEU A 310 35.83 0.77 -9.84
C LEU A 310 36.29 -0.61 -10.32
N THR A 311 36.05 -1.65 -9.53
CA THR A 311 36.45 -3.02 -9.86
C THR A 311 35.52 -3.65 -10.90
N ASN A 312 34.21 -3.62 -10.69
CA ASN A 312 33.28 -4.40 -11.54
C ASN A 312 32.91 -3.71 -12.85
N ILE A 313 32.81 -2.38 -12.87
CA ILE A 313 32.43 -1.63 -14.07
C ILE A 313 33.65 -1.18 -14.85
N PHE A 314 34.61 -0.56 -14.16
CA PHE A 314 35.80 -0.01 -14.82
C PHE A 314 36.96 -1.00 -14.93
N GLN A 315 36.87 -2.17 -14.28
CA GLN A 315 37.90 -3.22 -14.30
C GLN A 315 39.27 -2.67 -13.88
N LEU A 316 39.28 -1.92 -12.77
CA LEU A 316 40.48 -1.42 -12.11
C LEU A 316 40.91 -2.37 -11.00
N GLU A 317 42.21 -2.44 -10.75
CA GLU A 317 42.73 -3.11 -9.57
C GLU A 317 42.63 -2.14 -8.39
N VAL A 318 41.83 -2.50 -7.38
CA VAL A 318 41.56 -1.65 -6.20
C VAL A 318 41.80 -2.44 -4.92
N GLU A 319 42.62 -1.90 -4.03
CA GLU A 319 42.86 -2.44 -2.69
C GLU A 319 42.26 -1.51 -1.63
N ASP A 320 41.50 -2.09 -0.68
CA ASP A 320 41.01 -1.39 0.52
C ASP A 320 42.12 -1.39 1.59
N MET A 321 42.67 -0.20 1.83
CA MET A 321 43.86 -0.02 2.66
C MET A 321 43.56 -0.13 4.16
N ASP A 322 42.31 0.15 4.58
CA ASP A 322 41.90 0.00 5.98
C ASP A 322 41.85 -1.46 6.42
N ARG A 323 41.45 -2.35 5.50
CA ARG A 323 41.31 -3.78 5.78
C ARG A 323 42.66 -4.51 5.79
N THR A 324 43.65 -4.01 5.07
CA THR A 324 44.91 -4.73 4.85
C THR A 324 45.98 -4.48 5.92
N ARG A 325 45.85 -3.46 6.80
CA ARG A 325 46.70 -3.17 7.99
C ARG A 325 48.24 -3.28 7.80
N LYS A 326 48.73 -3.33 6.56
CA LYS A 326 50.11 -3.72 6.22
C LYS A 326 50.97 -2.60 5.65
N SER A 327 50.53 -1.34 5.63
CA SER A 327 51.34 -0.27 5.05
C SER A 327 51.30 1.04 5.82
N ASP A 328 52.36 1.83 5.69
CA ASP A 328 52.50 3.19 6.21
C ASP A 328 51.57 4.22 5.52
N LEU A 329 50.67 3.76 4.63
CA LEU A 329 49.73 4.59 3.86
C LEU A 329 48.36 4.59 4.55
N ARG A 330 47.77 5.78 4.71
CA ARG A 330 46.54 6.04 5.49
C ARG A 330 45.32 6.45 4.65
N GLU A 331 45.41 6.29 3.34
CA GLU A 331 44.35 6.67 2.39
C GLU A 331 43.35 5.52 2.26
N ASP A 332 42.08 5.82 1.98
CA ASP A 332 41.01 4.81 1.93
C ASP A 332 41.29 3.70 0.89
N LEU A 333 41.79 4.07 -0.31
CA LEU A 333 41.94 3.17 -1.46
C LEU A 333 43.31 3.28 -2.15
N LEU A 334 43.84 2.15 -2.61
CA LEU A 334 44.94 2.08 -3.58
C LEU A 334 44.41 1.56 -4.92
N ILE A 335 44.48 2.39 -5.97
CA ILE A 335 44.00 2.05 -7.32
C ILE A 335 45.21 1.92 -8.24
N LYS A 336 45.32 0.81 -8.97
CA LYS A 336 46.39 0.56 -9.94
C LYS A 336 45.82 0.43 -11.35
N TYR A 337 46.45 1.11 -12.30
CA TYR A 337 46.12 1.00 -13.72
C TYR A 337 47.35 1.24 -14.58
N LYS A 338 47.81 0.19 -15.29
CA LYS A 338 49.08 0.22 -16.04
C LYS A 338 50.22 0.65 -15.10
N ASN A 339 50.90 1.76 -15.40
CA ASN A 339 51.98 2.31 -14.60
C ASN A 339 51.49 3.42 -13.63
N LEU A 340 50.18 3.69 -13.58
CA LEU A 340 49.59 4.68 -12.69
C LEU A 340 49.21 4.01 -11.37
N ILE A 341 49.67 4.62 -10.29
CA ILE A 341 49.28 4.30 -8.92
C ILE A 341 48.55 5.52 -8.37
N ILE A 342 47.37 5.31 -7.79
CA ILE A 342 46.55 6.37 -7.21
C ILE A 342 46.21 5.99 -5.78
N LEU A 343 46.43 6.93 -4.86
CA LEU A 343 45.94 6.84 -3.48
C LEU A 343 44.74 7.76 -3.37
N ALA A 344 43.56 7.19 -3.12
CA ALA A 344 42.31 7.92 -3.15
C ALA A 344 41.60 7.92 -1.80
N GLU A 345 41.15 9.10 -1.40
CA GLU A 345 40.27 9.31 -0.26
C GLU A 345 38.80 9.33 -0.74
N VAL A 346 37.91 8.68 0.01
CA VAL A 346 36.47 8.69 -0.24
C VAL A 346 35.77 9.45 0.89
N LYS A 347 35.00 10.49 0.52
CA LYS A 347 34.26 11.31 1.49
C LYS A 347 32.80 11.51 1.10
N GLY A 348 31.93 11.34 2.09
CA GLY A 348 30.50 11.62 1.97
C GLY A 348 30.10 12.72 2.95
N THR A 349 29.32 13.71 2.50
CA THR A 349 28.82 14.78 3.39
C THR A 349 27.45 15.28 2.99
N ARG A 350 26.62 15.61 4.00
CA ARG A 350 25.32 16.24 3.78
C ARG A 350 25.43 17.72 3.36
N ASN A 351 26.59 18.33 3.55
CA ASN A 351 26.80 19.74 3.23
C ASN A 351 26.82 19.95 1.71
N SER A 352 26.15 21.02 1.24
CA SER A 352 26.17 21.38 -0.18
C SER A 352 27.55 21.83 -0.67
N TYR A 353 28.42 22.25 0.26
CA TYR A 353 29.82 22.57 0.01
C TYR A 353 30.72 21.68 0.89
N PRO A 354 31.44 20.71 0.31
CA PRO A 354 32.37 19.88 1.07
C PRO A 354 33.57 20.70 1.56
N SER A 355 34.15 20.28 2.68
CA SER A 355 35.27 20.99 3.30
C SER A 355 36.53 20.94 2.42
N ILE A 356 37.25 22.05 2.28
CA ILE A 356 38.56 22.07 1.60
C ILE A 356 39.61 21.22 2.34
N THR A 357 39.38 20.95 3.63
CA THR A 357 40.25 20.08 4.42
C THR A 357 40.38 18.68 3.85
N TYR A 358 39.40 18.21 3.07
CA TYR A 358 39.49 16.91 2.37
C TYR A 358 40.60 16.91 1.32
N VAL A 359 40.74 18.01 0.57
CA VAL A 359 41.82 18.19 -0.42
C VAL A 359 43.18 18.28 0.29
N ILE A 360 43.25 19.06 1.37
CA ILE A 360 44.48 19.22 2.17
C ILE A 360 44.93 17.86 2.75
N GLN A 361 44.00 17.01 3.17
CA GLN A 361 44.29 15.69 3.72
C GLN A 361 44.99 14.80 2.69
N VAL A 362 44.48 14.76 1.45
CA VAL A 362 45.10 14.01 0.33
C VAL A 362 46.54 14.49 0.10
N PHE A 363 46.75 15.81 0.01
CA PHE A 363 48.11 16.36 -0.16
C PHE A 363 49.05 16.01 0.99
N LYS A 364 48.57 16.08 2.24
CA LYS A 364 49.35 15.73 3.42
C LYS A 364 49.81 14.28 3.35
N HIS A 365 48.93 13.36 2.97
CA HIS A 365 49.30 11.94 2.85
C HIS A 365 50.23 11.67 1.66
N LEU A 366 50.07 12.39 0.55
CA LEU A 366 51.02 12.32 -0.56
C LEU A 366 52.44 12.79 -0.20
N LEU A 367 52.57 13.75 0.74
CA LEU A 367 53.88 14.21 1.23
C LEU A 367 54.55 13.20 2.18
N LEU A 368 53.75 12.49 2.97
CA LEU A 368 54.22 11.55 4.00
C LEU A 368 54.53 10.14 3.46
N LYS A 369 54.23 9.88 2.19
CA LYS A 369 54.42 8.56 1.57
C LYS A 369 55.90 8.17 1.42
N ASN A 370 56.16 6.86 1.48
CA ASN A 370 57.49 6.31 1.19
C ASN A 370 57.81 6.44 -0.31
N LYS A 371 58.58 7.47 -0.68
CA LYS A 371 59.00 7.77 -2.07
C LYS A 371 59.79 6.64 -2.74
N ILE A 372 60.34 5.69 -1.97
CA ILE A 372 61.10 4.55 -2.51
C ILE A 372 60.15 3.51 -3.13
N ASN A 373 58.99 3.28 -2.51
CA ASN A 373 58.02 2.28 -3.00
C ASN A 373 57.00 2.88 -3.98
N TYR A 374 56.75 4.20 -3.91
CA TYR A 374 55.73 4.90 -4.70
C TYR A 374 56.21 6.27 -5.20
N PRO A 375 57.20 6.31 -6.10
CA PRO A 375 57.79 7.57 -6.57
C PRO A 375 56.77 8.47 -7.31
N ASP A 376 55.90 7.87 -8.12
CA ASP A 376 55.00 8.60 -9.06
C ASP A 376 53.50 8.51 -8.71
N VAL A 377 53.15 8.23 -7.45
CA VAL A 377 51.75 8.08 -7.06
C VAL A 377 50.99 9.41 -7.03
N ILE A 378 49.77 9.38 -7.58
CA ILE A 378 48.85 10.51 -7.72
C ILE A 378 47.81 10.46 -6.60
N GLY A 379 47.39 11.62 -6.08
CA GLY A 379 46.28 11.69 -5.12
C GLY A 379 44.93 11.66 -5.82
N GLY A 380 43.96 10.98 -5.21
CA GLY A 380 42.58 10.96 -5.63
C GLY A 380 41.66 11.45 -4.52
N LEU A 381 40.60 12.15 -4.89
CA LEU A 381 39.54 12.54 -3.97
C LEU A 381 38.19 12.23 -4.64
N ILE A 382 37.46 11.27 -4.09
CA ILE A 382 36.14 10.87 -4.56
C ILE A 382 35.10 11.35 -3.54
N VAL A 383 34.19 12.23 -3.94
CA VAL A 383 33.28 12.89 -3.00
C VAL A 383 31.82 12.74 -3.41
N ASN A 384 31.00 12.32 -2.44
CA ASN A 384 29.55 12.49 -2.47
C ASN A 384 29.16 13.62 -1.53
N TYR A 385 28.57 14.69 -2.06
CA TYR A 385 28.19 15.87 -1.28
C TYR A 385 26.77 16.30 -1.61
N ASP A 386 26.20 17.17 -0.77
CA ASP A 386 24.81 17.64 -0.89
C ASP A 386 23.76 16.50 -0.88
N LEU A 387 23.97 15.49 -0.03
CA LEU A 387 23.16 14.26 0.02
C LEU A 387 21.65 14.47 0.23
N ILE A 388 21.26 15.64 0.76
CA ILE A 388 19.86 15.97 1.05
C ILE A 388 19.11 16.35 -0.24
N ARG A 389 19.82 16.83 -1.27
CA ARG A 389 19.21 17.22 -2.55
C ARG A 389 19.28 16.11 -3.58
N ASN A 390 18.31 16.11 -4.48
CA ASN A 390 18.32 15.26 -5.68
C ASN A 390 19.65 15.49 -6.44
N PRO A 391 20.38 14.42 -6.83
CA PRO A 391 21.65 14.53 -7.56
C PRO A 391 21.66 15.50 -8.75
N ALA A 392 20.56 15.60 -9.48
CA ALA A 392 20.41 16.49 -10.63
C ALA A 392 20.47 17.99 -10.25
N ASP A 393 20.10 18.33 -9.01
CA ASP A 393 19.97 19.71 -8.54
C ASP A 393 21.18 20.17 -7.69
N ARG A 394 22.15 19.30 -7.43
CA ARG A 394 23.29 19.63 -6.55
C ARG A 394 24.26 20.59 -7.23
N SER A 395 24.70 21.61 -6.51
CA SER A 395 25.73 22.55 -6.96
C SER A 395 27.08 21.85 -7.21
N LYS A 396 28.01 22.52 -7.90
CA LYS A 396 29.41 22.06 -7.99
C LYS A 396 30.17 22.47 -6.73
N ALA A 397 30.94 21.56 -6.14
CA ALA A 397 31.90 21.85 -5.07
C ALA A 397 33.14 22.58 -5.61
N TYR A 398 33.92 23.26 -4.74
CA TYR A 398 35.25 23.83 -5.05
C TYR A 398 35.28 24.67 -6.34
N THR A 399 34.37 25.62 -6.46
CA THR A 399 34.20 26.46 -7.67
C THR A 399 35.00 27.76 -7.62
N LYS A 400 35.58 28.11 -6.47
CA LYS A 400 36.45 29.28 -6.36
C LYS A 400 37.77 29.03 -7.10
N PRO A 401 38.36 30.04 -7.78
CA PRO A 401 39.59 29.86 -8.56
C PRO A 401 40.73 29.18 -7.79
N GLU A 402 41.01 29.66 -6.58
CA GLU A 402 42.08 29.14 -5.71
C GLU A 402 41.87 27.68 -5.29
N GLU A 403 40.63 27.26 -5.11
CA GLU A 403 40.30 25.87 -4.73
C GLU A 403 40.34 24.96 -5.96
N ASN A 404 39.90 25.46 -7.12
CA ASN A 404 39.94 24.71 -8.37
C ASN A 404 41.38 24.51 -8.87
N GLU A 405 42.28 25.46 -8.63
CA GLU A 405 43.72 25.31 -8.88
C GLU A 405 44.31 24.16 -8.04
N GLN A 406 43.95 24.04 -6.76
CA GLN A 406 44.42 22.91 -5.94
C GLN A 406 43.96 21.54 -6.45
N LEU A 407 42.85 21.48 -7.20
CA LEU A 407 42.39 20.22 -7.77
C LEU A 407 43.23 19.77 -8.96
N THR A 408 43.99 20.64 -9.64
CA THR A 408 44.70 20.28 -10.88
C THR A 408 45.80 19.23 -10.67
N ASP A 409 46.32 19.13 -9.46
CA ASP A 409 47.40 18.19 -9.11
C ASP A 409 46.92 16.82 -8.63
N ILE A 410 45.62 16.68 -8.36
CA ILE A 410 44.96 15.44 -7.92
C ILE A 410 43.88 15.01 -8.91
N ILE A 411 43.34 13.82 -8.75
CA ILE A 411 42.14 13.36 -9.47
C ILE A 411 40.94 13.64 -8.58
N PHE A 412 40.08 14.59 -8.95
CA PHE A 412 38.85 14.88 -8.19
C PHE A 412 37.62 14.33 -8.92
N VAL A 413 36.90 13.43 -8.26
CA VAL A 413 35.71 12.79 -8.79
C VAL A 413 34.50 13.11 -7.94
N ASP A 414 33.52 13.77 -8.55
CA ASP A 414 32.16 13.83 -8.00
C ASP A 414 31.50 12.46 -8.23
N THR A 415 30.92 11.87 -7.20
CA THR A 415 30.25 10.56 -7.32
C THR A 415 29.10 10.54 -8.32
N ARG A 416 28.51 11.69 -8.65
CA ARG A 416 27.56 11.81 -9.78
C ARG A 416 28.22 11.55 -11.13
N VAL A 417 29.45 12.04 -11.31
CA VAL A 417 30.25 11.78 -12.52
C VAL A 417 30.63 10.31 -12.60
N LEU A 418 30.98 9.70 -11.45
CA LEU A 418 31.27 8.27 -11.38
C LEU A 418 30.03 7.42 -11.73
N PHE A 419 28.86 7.79 -11.22
CA PHE A 419 27.57 7.18 -11.54
C PHE A 419 27.23 7.31 -13.02
N ASP A 420 27.32 8.51 -13.59
CA ASP A 420 27.05 8.77 -15.01
C ASP A 420 27.97 7.96 -15.92
N LEU A 421 29.28 7.88 -15.60
CA LEU A 421 30.23 7.05 -16.33
C LEU A 421 29.87 5.56 -16.24
N ALA A 422 29.43 5.10 -15.06
CA ALA A 422 29.04 3.70 -14.88
C ALA A 422 27.79 3.35 -15.72
N LEU A 423 26.79 4.24 -15.75
CA LEU A 423 25.63 4.09 -16.63
C LEU A 423 26.02 4.12 -18.11
N ALA A 424 26.95 4.99 -18.50
CA ALA A 424 27.43 5.02 -19.88
C ALA A 424 28.02 3.68 -20.34
N VAL A 425 28.75 2.99 -19.45
CA VAL A 425 29.33 1.67 -19.71
C VAL A 425 28.25 0.58 -19.74
N LEU A 426 27.31 0.61 -18.80
CA LEU A 426 26.30 -0.44 -18.64
C LEU A 426 25.18 -0.37 -19.68
N ASP A 427 24.67 0.83 -19.94
CA ASP A 427 23.42 1.03 -20.68
C ASP A 427 23.65 1.65 -22.07
N HIS A 428 24.83 2.22 -22.32
CA HIS A 428 25.12 2.99 -23.53
C HIS A 428 26.42 2.57 -24.24
N GLU A 429 26.86 1.33 -24.02
CA GLU A 429 27.95 0.68 -24.74
C GLU A 429 29.30 1.43 -24.71
N MET A 430 29.51 2.31 -23.73
CA MET A 430 30.83 2.93 -23.56
C MET A 430 31.85 1.86 -23.20
N SER A 431 32.95 1.77 -23.96
CA SER A 431 34.03 0.85 -23.61
C SER A 431 34.63 1.20 -22.23
N PRO A 432 34.92 0.21 -21.36
CA PRO A 432 35.58 0.45 -20.08
C PRO A 432 36.93 1.18 -20.21
N ILE A 433 37.61 1.03 -21.34
CA ILE A 433 38.88 1.74 -21.64
C ILE A 433 38.65 3.24 -21.72
N LYS A 434 37.69 3.69 -22.53
CA LYS A 434 37.32 5.10 -22.66
C LYS A 434 36.85 5.68 -21.33
N ALA A 435 36.05 4.93 -20.58
CA ALA A 435 35.58 5.38 -19.26
C ALA A 435 36.74 5.60 -18.29
N LYS A 436 37.74 4.69 -18.27
CA LYS A 436 38.98 4.85 -17.49
C LYS A 436 39.80 6.06 -17.92
N GLU A 437 39.93 6.31 -19.22
CA GLU A 437 40.66 7.48 -19.73
C GLU A 437 40.05 8.81 -19.29
N ILE A 438 38.72 8.86 -19.10
CA ILE A 438 38.03 10.03 -18.54
C ILE A 438 38.23 10.07 -17.02
N LEU A 439 37.97 8.95 -16.34
CA LEU A 439 37.99 8.86 -14.87
C LEU A 439 39.36 9.18 -14.26
N LEU A 440 40.45 8.84 -14.94
CA LEU A 440 41.82 8.97 -14.42
C LEU A 440 42.49 10.29 -14.82
N GLN A 441 41.75 11.26 -15.34
CA GLN A 441 42.27 12.60 -15.66
C GLN A 441 42.56 13.38 -14.38
N LYS A 442 43.74 14.01 -14.32
CA LYS A 442 44.06 14.99 -13.28
C LYS A 442 43.15 16.21 -13.40
N GLY A 443 42.92 16.86 -12.27
CA GLY A 443 41.90 17.89 -12.15
C GLY A 443 40.55 17.33 -11.77
N ARG A 444 39.54 18.18 -11.89
CA ARG A 444 38.14 17.78 -11.81
C ARG A 444 37.78 16.93 -13.02
N VAL A 445 37.39 15.69 -12.78
CA VAL A 445 36.81 14.83 -13.81
C VAL A 445 35.45 15.40 -14.21
N ASN A 446 35.29 15.68 -15.51
CA ASN A 446 34.04 16.17 -16.08
C ASN A 446 33.51 15.16 -17.07
N PHE A 447 32.26 14.73 -16.87
CA PHE A 447 31.52 13.90 -17.81
C PHE A 447 30.04 14.26 -17.72
N SER A 448 29.32 14.15 -18.83
CA SER A 448 27.87 14.29 -18.89
C SER A 448 27.28 13.16 -19.71
N LEU A 449 26.50 12.30 -19.05
CA LEU A 449 25.83 11.18 -19.72
C LEU A 449 24.92 11.67 -20.84
N ASN A 450 24.15 12.74 -20.60
CA ASN A 450 23.24 13.30 -21.60
C ASN A 450 23.96 13.82 -22.85
N GLN A 451 25.16 14.40 -22.71
CA GLN A 451 25.95 14.81 -23.87
C GLN A 451 26.47 13.60 -24.64
N TYR A 452 26.98 12.60 -23.93
CA TYR A 452 27.44 11.35 -24.55
C TYR A 452 26.33 10.63 -25.32
N ILE A 453 25.12 10.53 -24.75
CA ILE A 453 23.95 9.93 -25.42
C ILE A 453 23.60 10.69 -26.71
N LYS A 454 23.63 12.04 -26.68
CA LYS A 454 23.37 12.84 -27.90
C LYS A 454 24.42 12.59 -28.99
N GLU A 455 25.69 12.46 -28.62
CA GLU A 455 26.78 12.21 -29.56
C GLU A 455 26.69 10.84 -30.24
N ILE A 456 26.28 9.80 -29.51
CA ILE A 456 26.12 8.46 -30.09
C ILE A 456 24.88 8.37 -30.99
N SER A 457 23.77 9.03 -30.63
CA SER A 457 22.57 9.05 -31.48
C SER A 457 22.84 9.73 -32.82
N ASN A 458 23.53 10.88 -32.82
CA ASN A 458 23.87 11.59 -34.05
C ASN A 458 24.86 10.83 -34.97
N LYS A 459 25.64 9.90 -34.41
CA LYS A 459 26.54 9.03 -35.18
C LYS A 459 25.86 7.82 -35.79
N ASN A 460 24.70 7.42 -35.28
CA ASN A 460 23.91 6.31 -35.81
C ASN A 460 22.90 6.76 -36.89
N GLU A 461 22.70 8.08 -37.04
CA GLU A 461 21.86 8.69 -38.08
C GLU A 461 22.64 9.14 -39.34
N ASN A 462 23.98 9.07 -39.30
CA ASN A 462 24.87 9.26 -40.46
C ASN A 462 25.57 7.93 -40.79
#